data_AF-A0AAJ4TE65-F1
#
_entry.id   AF-A0AAJ4TE65-F1
#
_cell.length_a   1.000
_cell.length_b   1.000
_cell.length_c   1.000
_cell.angle_alpha   90.00
_cell.angle_beta   90.00
_cell.angle_gamma   90.00
#
_symmetry.space_group_name_H-M   'P 1'
#
loop_
_entity.id
_entity.type
_entity.pdbx_description
1 polymer ?
#
loop_
_entity_poly.entity_id
_entity_poly.type
_entity_poly.pdbx_seq_one_letter_code
_entity_poly.pdbx_strand_id
1 'polypeptide(L)'
;MCRTQRCSPVPDDFATVLKQVEEASDAVVHPRAPHMPFACAVFSAGFGAPIKNSFSPRNPSLLFDIDPPEPQQAEQGNEGIALRMACQSPDAIRMELGLGPELKRADLQRCRRHFAAQNHPDRLPPQFREAAEQRMKTANALLDAAILLTHA
;
A
#
# COMPACT_ATOMS: atom_id res chain seq x y z
N MET A 1 -26.50 50.32 6.96
CA MET A 1 -26.01 49.89 8.30
C MET A 1 -25.19 48.62 8.10
N CYS A 2 -23.86 48.75 8.17
CA CYS A 2 -22.92 47.68 7.85
C CYS A 2 -22.83 46.66 9.00
N ARG A 3 -22.98 45.39 8.67
CA ARG A 3 -22.88 44.26 9.61
C ARG A 3 -21.40 43.99 9.86
N THR A 4 -20.92 44.24 11.07
CA THR A 4 -19.54 43.97 11.49
C THR A 4 -19.33 42.46 11.57
N GLN A 5 -18.55 41.92 10.64
CA GLN A 5 -18.12 40.54 10.62
C GLN A 5 -17.02 40.37 11.66
N ARG A 6 -17.28 39.60 12.73
CA ARG A 6 -16.27 39.23 13.73
C ARG A 6 -15.30 38.25 13.07
N CYS A 7 -14.13 38.73 12.67
CA CYS A 7 -12.99 37.87 12.35
C CYS A 7 -12.56 37.14 13.63
N SER A 8 -12.64 35.82 13.63
CA SER A 8 -11.98 34.99 14.64
C SER A 8 -10.46 35.15 14.51
N PRO A 9 -9.71 35.29 15.62
CA PRO A 9 -8.26 35.34 15.54
C PRO A 9 -7.72 34.01 15.04
N VAL A 10 -6.93 34.06 13.97
CA VAL A 10 -6.13 32.92 13.51
C VAL A 10 -4.97 32.79 14.50
N PRO A 11 -4.74 31.62 15.12
CA PRO A 11 -3.61 31.48 16.05
C PRO A 11 -2.29 31.60 15.28
N ASP A 12 -1.47 32.59 15.65
CA ASP A 12 -0.17 32.91 15.02
C ASP A 12 0.92 31.85 15.27
N ASP A 13 0.65 30.82 16.09
CA ASP A 13 1.66 29.87 16.54
C ASP A 13 1.15 28.43 16.48
N PHE A 14 1.85 27.59 15.70
CA PHE A 14 1.56 26.17 15.53
C PHE A 14 1.58 25.41 16.87
N ALA A 15 2.40 25.86 17.83
CA ALA A 15 2.42 25.31 19.18
C ALA A 15 1.06 25.47 19.90
N THR A 16 0.35 26.56 19.64
CA THR A 16 -0.98 26.81 20.21
C THR A 16 -2.02 25.90 19.58
N VAL A 17 -1.92 25.63 18.27
CA VAL A 17 -2.80 24.68 17.57
C VAL A 17 -2.59 23.26 18.10
N LEU A 18 -1.34 22.83 18.30
CA LEU A 18 -1.05 21.52 18.89
C LEU A 18 -1.61 21.40 20.31
N LYS A 19 -1.45 22.44 21.14
CA LYS A 19 -2.01 22.46 22.49
C LYS A 19 -3.53 22.42 22.49
N GLN A 20 -4.18 23.12 21.56
CA GLN A 20 -5.64 23.07 21.39
C GLN A 20 -6.14 21.69 20.95
N VAL A 21 -5.39 20.98 20.10
CA VAL A 21 -5.71 19.60 19.69
C VAL A 21 -5.54 18.62 20.85
N GLU A 22 -4.52 18.83 21.70
CA GLU A 22 -4.29 18.01 22.90
C GLU A 22 -5.38 18.26 23.97
N GLU A 23 -5.71 19.52 24.25
CA GLU A 23 -6.79 19.91 25.19
C GLU A 23 -8.18 19.46 24.70
N ALA A 24 -8.42 19.42 23.39
CA ALA A 24 -9.66 18.87 22.81
C ALA A 24 -9.72 17.33 22.85
N SER A 25 -8.56 16.66 22.90
CA SER A 25 -8.48 15.20 22.99
C SER A 25 -8.74 14.68 24.40
N ASP A 26 -8.43 15.46 25.45
CA ASP A 26 -8.68 15.10 26.85
C ASP A 26 -10.18 15.12 27.25
N ALA A 27 -11.04 15.73 26.42
CA ALA A 27 -12.49 15.80 26.66
C ALA A 27 -13.28 14.63 26.04
N VAL A 28 -12.63 13.74 25.28
CA VAL A 28 -13.27 12.54 24.72
C VAL A 28 -12.85 11.33 25.53
N VAL A 29 -13.66 11.00 26.53
CA VAL A 29 -13.68 9.67 27.14
C VAL A 29 -14.01 8.67 26.03
N HIS A 30 -12.99 8.10 25.41
CA HIS A 30 -13.16 6.95 24.54
C HIS A 30 -13.76 5.82 25.40
N PRO A 31 -14.97 5.30 25.09
CA PRO A 31 -15.38 4.05 25.68
C PRO A 31 -14.32 3.01 25.28
N ARG A 32 -13.68 2.46 26.30
CA ARG A 32 -12.63 1.44 26.25
C ARG A 32 -12.95 0.47 25.11
N ALA A 33 -12.14 0.50 24.05
CA ALA A 33 -12.29 -0.46 22.95
C ALA A 33 -12.25 -1.88 23.55
N PRO A 34 -13.19 -2.78 23.21
CA PRO A 34 -13.07 -4.16 23.62
C PRO A 34 -11.78 -4.70 23.03
N HIS A 35 -10.87 -5.11 23.90
CA HIS A 35 -9.71 -5.93 23.55
C HIS A 35 -10.24 -7.12 22.73
N MET A 36 -10.06 -7.09 21.43
CA MET A 36 -10.24 -8.29 20.63
C MET A 36 -8.96 -9.10 20.82
N PRO A 37 -8.99 -10.25 21.52
CA PRO A 37 -7.84 -11.13 21.48
C PRO A 37 -7.66 -11.55 20.01
N PHE A 38 -6.49 -11.25 19.44
CA PHE A 38 -6.06 -11.85 18.18
C PHE A 38 -5.88 -13.35 18.43
N ALA A 39 -6.99 -14.10 18.39
CA ALA A 39 -6.99 -15.54 18.38
C ALA A 39 -6.54 -15.98 16.99
N CYS A 40 -5.24 -16.24 16.85
CA CYS A 40 -4.69 -16.85 15.65
C CYS A 40 -5.21 -18.29 15.58
N ALA A 41 -6.25 -18.54 14.81
CA ALA A 41 -6.72 -19.89 14.55
C ALA A 41 -5.67 -20.60 13.68
N VAL A 42 -4.93 -21.54 14.27
CA VAL A 42 -4.12 -22.50 13.53
C VAL A 42 -5.07 -23.34 12.68
N PHE A 43 -5.08 -23.06 11.38
CA PHE A 43 -5.73 -23.90 10.39
C PHE A 43 -4.89 -25.17 10.23
N SER A 44 -5.17 -26.19 11.02
CA SER A 44 -4.67 -27.55 10.79
C SER A 44 -5.35 -28.10 9.53
N ALA A 45 -4.77 -27.83 8.36
CA ALA A 45 -5.10 -28.54 7.15
C ALA A 45 -4.67 -30.00 7.31
N GLY A 46 -5.64 -30.87 7.60
CA GLY A 46 -5.46 -32.31 7.52
C GLY A 46 -5.19 -32.72 6.08
N PHE A 47 -3.92 -32.77 5.69
CA PHE A 47 -3.48 -33.54 4.52
C PHE A 47 -3.33 -35.00 4.95
N GLY A 48 -4.42 -35.75 4.79
CA GLY A 48 -4.41 -37.20 4.89
C GLY A 48 -3.67 -37.81 3.70
N ALA A 49 -2.36 -37.98 3.84
CA ALA A 49 -1.60 -38.99 3.13
C ALA A 49 -0.37 -39.35 4.00
N PRO A 50 -0.15 -40.63 4.35
CA PRO A 50 1.01 -41.02 5.14
C PRO A 50 2.24 -40.93 4.25
N ILE A 51 2.92 -39.78 4.28
CA ILE A 51 4.29 -39.68 3.80
C ILE A 51 5.11 -40.57 4.75
N LYS A 52 5.56 -41.72 4.24
CA LYS A 52 6.49 -42.60 4.94
C LYS A 52 7.87 -41.94 4.97
N ASN A 53 8.00 -40.84 5.70
CA ASN A 53 9.31 -40.28 6.00
C ASN A 53 9.83 -40.98 7.24
N SER A 54 10.67 -41.99 7.02
CA SER A 54 11.67 -42.43 7.99
C SER A 54 12.56 -41.23 8.31
N PHE A 55 12.15 -40.46 9.31
CA PHE A 55 12.93 -39.36 9.85
C PHE A 55 14.11 -39.95 10.63
N SER A 56 15.21 -40.18 9.92
CA SER A 56 16.51 -40.40 10.55
C SER A 56 17.05 -39.03 10.99
N PRO A 57 17.47 -38.85 12.24
CA PRO A 57 18.09 -37.59 12.66
C PRO A 57 19.53 -37.60 12.16
N ARG A 58 19.76 -37.11 10.94
CA ARG A 58 21.12 -36.91 10.43
C ARG A 58 21.27 -35.51 9.86
N ASN A 59 22.10 -34.75 10.55
CA ASN A 59 22.71 -33.47 10.17
C ASN A 59 21.77 -32.27 9.95
N PRO A 60 21.78 -31.26 10.85
CA PRO A 60 21.10 -29.99 10.63
C PRO A 60 21.75 -29.13 9.52
N SER A 61 22.85 -29.59 8.93
CA SER A 61 23.56 -28.89 7.85
C SER A 61 22.89 -29.01 6.47
N LEU A 62 21.95 -29.95 6.25
CA LEU A 62 21.26 -30.10 4.96
C LEU A 62 19.92 -29.35 4.89
N LEU A 63 19.50 -28.67 5.96
CA LEU A 63 18.25 -27.91 5.96
C LEU A 63 18.34 -26.61 5.14
N PHE A 64 19.56 -26.17 4.83
CA PHE A 64 19.86 -24.95 4.08
C PHE A 64 20.73 -25.23 2.84
N ASP A 65 20.72 -26.44 2.30
CA ASP A 65 21.25 -26.74 0.95
C ASP A 65 20.25 -26.26 -0.11
N ILE A 66 19.95 -24.96 -0.07
CA ILE A 66 19.39 -24.26 -1.21
C ILE A 66 20.60 -23.98 -2.09
N ASP A 67 20.74 -24.73 -3.19
CA ASP A 67 21.68 -24.36 -4.24
C ASP A 67 21.48 -22.86 -4.54
N PRO A 68 22.56 -22.04 -4.55
CA PRO A 68 22.44 -20.63 -4.88
C PRO A 68 21.64 -20.54 -6.19
N PRO A 69 20.54 -19.77 -6.24
CA PRO A 69 19.72 -19.72 -7.43
C PRO A 69 20.62 -19.35 -8.60
N GLU A 70 20.63 -20.19 -9.63
CA GLU A 70 21.42 -19.93 -10.83
C GLU A 70 21.08 -18.52 -11.34
N PRO A 71 22.09 -17.72 -11.76
CA PRO A 71 21.94 -16.30 -12.09
C PRO A 71 20.85 -16.02 -13.13
N GLN A 72 20.51 -17.01 -13.96
CA GLN A 72 19.49 -16.93 -15.01
C GLN A 72 18.08 -16.63 -14.47
N GLN A 73 17.74 -17.05 -13.25
CA GLN A 73 16.40 -16.81 -12.66
C GLN A 73 16.22 -15.38 -12.16
N ALA A 74 17.30 -14.73 -11.70
CA ALA A 74 17.27 -13.34 -11.26
C ALA A 74 17.18 -12.37 -12.46
N GLU A 75 17.82 -12.72 -13.58
CA GLU A 75 17.82 -11.92 -14.81
C GLU A 75 16.44 -11.93 -15.49
N GLN A 76 15.78 -13.10 -15.54
CA GLN A 76 14.44 -13.24 -16.14
C GLN A 76 13.32 -12.52 -15.36
N GLY A 77 13.43 -12.46 -14.03
CA GLY A 77 12.50 -11.65 -13.22
C GLY A 77 12.65 -10.15 -13.48
N ASN A 78 13.87 -9.70 -13.80
CA ASN A 78 14.18 -8.29 -13.98
C ASN A 78 13.76 -7.74 -15.35
N GLU A 79 13.82 -8.53 -16.41
CA GLU A 79 13.38 -8.12 -17.76
C GLU A 79 11.87 -7.82 -17.81
N GLY A 80 11.03 -8.65 -17.17
CA GLY A 80 9.59 -8.41 -17.10
C GLY A 80 9.24 -7.13 -16.31
N ILE A 81 10.00 -6.84 -15.25
CA ILE A 81 9.88 -5.60 -14.48
C ILE A 81 10.35 -4.41 -15.34
N ALA A 82 11.47 -4.54 -16.05
CA ALA A 82 12.02 -3.49 -16.89
C ALA A 82 11.03 -3.07 -17.99
N LEU A 83 10.41 -4.04 -18.67
CA LEU A 83 9.39 -3.79 -19.69
C LEU A 83 8.20 -3.01 -19.13
N ARG A 84 7.69 -3.38 -17.95
CA ARG A 84 6.63 -2.61 -17.29
C ARG A 84 7.10 -1.20 -16.98
N MET A 85 8.30 -1.03 -16.43
CA MET A 85 8.81 0.27 -15.97
C MET A 85 9.21 1.22 -17.10
N ALA A 86 9.43 0.72 -18.31
CA ALA A 86 9.69 1.52 -19.50
C ALA A 86 8.46 2.34 -19.94
N CYS A 87 7.24 1.82 -19.74
CA CYS A 87 6.01 2.54 -20.09
C CYS A 87 5.61 3.53 -18.99
N GLN A 88 6.07 4.78 -19.10
CA GLN A 88 5.79 5.85 -18.13
C GLN A 88 4.76 6.89 -18.62
N SER A 89 4.22 6.74 -19.84
CA SER A 89 3.27 7.72 -20.38
C SER A 89 1.98 7.77 -19.52
N PRO A 90 1.45 8.96 -19.21
CA PRO A 90 0.26 9.10 -18.37
C PRO A 90 -0.97 8.41 -18.95
N ASP A 91 -1.11 8.36 -20.28
CA ASP A 91 -2.23 7.69 -20.94
C ASP A 91 -2.16 6.16 -20.79
N ALA A 92 -0.96 5.57 -20.90
CA ALA A 92 -0.79 4.13 -20.63
C ALA A 92 -1.14 3.78 -19.17
N ILE A 93 -0.74 4.62 -18.22
CA ILE A 93 -1.07 4.43 -16.80
C ILE A 93 -2.58 4.59 -16.57
N ARG A 94 -3.24 5.54 -17.23
CA ARG A 94 -4.70 5.71 -17.18
C ARG A 94 -5.42 4.45 -17.67
N MET A 95 -4.95 3.86 -18.77
CA MET A 95 -5.50 2.61 -19.32
C MET A 95 -5.27 1.43 -18.37
N GLU A 96 -4.08 1.30 -17.76
CA GLU A 96 -3.78 0.24 -16.78
C GLU A 96 -4.65 0.35 -15.52
N LEU A 97 -4.93 1.57 -15.05
CA LEU A 97 -5.81 1.81 -13.91
C LEU A 97 -7.30 1.55 -14.22
N GLY A 98 -7.67 1.46 -15.50
CA GLY A 98 -9.06 1.28 -15.92
C GLY A 98 -9.97 2.45 -15.53
N LEU A 99 -9.44 3.69 -15.56
CA LEU A 99 -10.20 4.87 -15.16
C LEU A 99 -11.30 5.18 -16.20
N GLY A 100 -12.54 4.84 -15.86
CA GLY A 100 -13.76 5.26 -16.57
C GLY A 100 -14.56 6.31 -15.79
N PRO A 101 -15.42 7.09 -16.49
CA PRO A 101 -16.19 8.18 -15.87
C PRO A 101 -17.25 7.71 -14.86
N GLU A 102 -17.65 6.43 -14.92
CA GLU A 102 -18.72 5.85 -14.10
C GLU A 102 -18.19 5.21 -12.78
N LEU A 103 -16.88 5.23 -12.51
CA LEU A 103 -16.33 4.57 -11.32
C LEU A 103 -16.69 5.29 -10.03
N LYS A 104 -17.18 4.52 -9.05
CA LYS A 104 -17.45 5.03 -7.71
C LYS A 104 -16.15 5.31 -6.98
N ARG A 105 -16.17 6.26 -6.03
CA ARG A 105 -15.02 6.58 -5.17
C ARG A 105 -14.40 5.36 -4.49
N ALA A 106 -15.23 4.41 -4.03
CA ALA A 106 -14.76 3.19 -3.37
C ALA A 106 -13.94 2.29 -4.32
N ASP A 107 -14.32 2.24 -5.60
CA ASP A 107 -13.64 1.46 -6.62
C ASP A 107 -12.32 2.12 -7.02
N LEU A 108 -12.28 3.45 -7.14
CA LEU A 108 -11.03 4.21 -7.36
C LEU A 108 -10.00 3.95 -6.25
N GLN A 109 -10.44 3.90 -4.98
CA GLN A 109 -9.58 3.55 -3.85
C GLN A 109 -9.12 2.09 -3.89
N ARG A 110 -9.93 1.17 -4.45
CA ARG A 110 -9.52 -0.22 -4.70
C ARG A 110 -8.45 -0.29 -5.79
N CYS A 111 -8.62 0.43 -6.89
CA CYS A 111 -7.64 0.54 -7.96
C CYS A 111 -6.31 1.10 -7.43
N ARG A 112 -6.33 2.15 -6.59
CA ARG A 112 -5.13 2.71 -5.96
C ARG A 112 -4.33 1.66 -5.21
N ARG A 113 -4.99 0.89 -4.34
CA ARG A 113 -4.35 -0.17 -3.55
C ARG A 113 -3.77 -1.27 -4.43
N HIS A 114 -4.50 -1.67 -5.46
CA HIS A 114 -4.05 -2.71 -6.39
C HIS A 114 -2.82 -2.26 -7.20
N PHE A 115 -2.86 -1.03 -7.72
CA PHE A 115 -1.75 -0.44 -8.45
C PHE A 115 -0.51 -0.29 -7.56
N ALA A 116 -0.71 0.17 -6.31
CA ALA A 116 0.37 0.27 -5.33
C ALA A 116 1.01 -1.10 -5.04
N ALA A 117 0.21 -2.15 -4.87
CA ALA A 117 0.73 -3.48 -4.60
C ALA A 117 1.68 -4.00 -5.70
N GLN A 118 1.47 -3.60 -6.95
CA GLN A 118 2.27 -4.04 -8.10
C GLN A 118 3.45 -3.12 -8.42
N ASN A 119 3.33 -1.81 -8.13
CA ASN A 119 4.29 -0.79 -8.56
C ASN A 119 4.98 -0.05 -7.40
N HIS A 120 4.89 -0.53 -6.14
CA HIS A 120 5.53 0.15 -5.01
C HIS A 120 7.07 0.15 -5.14
N PRO A 121 7.76 1.28 -4.96
CA PRO A 121 9.23 1.35 -5.08
C PRO A 121 9.95 0.39 -4.11
N ASP A 122 9.43 0.20 -2.90
CA ASP A 122 10.04 -0.71 -1.91
C ASP A 122 10.04 -2.19 -2.31
N ARG A 123 9.16 -2.59 -3.24
CA ARG A 123 9.05 -3.99 -3.69
C ARG A 123 9.98 -4.31 -4.86
N LEU A 124 10.62 -3.28 -5.43
CA LEU A 124 11.38 -3.39 -6.66
C LEU A 124 12.90 -3.25 -6.42
N PRO A 125 13.72 -3.87 -7.28
CA PRO A 125 15.16 -3.66 -7.30
C PRO A 125 15.52 -2.16 -7.37
N PRO A 126 16.65 -1.75 -6.78
CA PRO A 126 17.04 -0.34 -6.66
C PRO A 126 17.06 0.39 -8.01
N GLN A 127 17.48 -0.29 -9.09
CA GLN A 127 17.52 0.25 -10.45
C GLN A 127 16.16 0.69 -11.02
N PHE A 128 15.05 0.15 -10.51
CA PHE A 128 13.70 0.47 -10.99
C PHE A 128 12.91 1.37 -10.03
N ARG A 129 13.46 1.72 -8.86
CA ARG A 129 12.75 2.48 -7.83
C ARG A 129 12.31 3.86 -8.31
N GLU A 130 13.18 4.56 -9.02
CA GLU A 130 12.88 5.88 -9.58
C GLU A 130 11.73 5.82 -10.59
N ALA A 131 11.77 4.85 -11.50
CA ALA A 131 10.70 4.62 -12.47
C ALA A 131 9.37 4.26 -11.79
N ALA A 132 9.42 3.41 -10.78
CA ALA A 132 8.26 3.02 -10.00
C ALA A 132 7.66 4.19 -9.22
N GLU A 133 8.50 5.01 -8.61
CA GLU A 133 8.10 6.25 -7.93
C GLU A 133 7.40 7.21 -8.89
N GLN A 134 7.98 7.42 -10.07
CA GLN A 134 7.38 8.28 -11.09
C GLN A 134 6.00 7.76 -11.51
N ARG A 135 5.87 6.45 -11.78
CA ARG A 135 4.56 5.84 -12.11
C ARG A 135 3.56 5.97 -10.97
N MET A 136 3.99 5.78 -9.73
CA MET A 136 3.13 5.94 -8.55
C MET A 136 2.62 7.37 -8.42
N LYS A 137 3.48 8.36 -8.61
CA LYS A 137 3.12 9.79 -8.60
C LYS A 137 2.09 10.11 -9.69
N THR A 138 2.33 9.66 -10.92
CA THR A 138 1.39 9.88 -12.04
C THR A 138 0.05 9.19 -11.78
N ALA A 139 0.05 7.93 -11.30
CA ALA A 139 -1.16 7.20 -10.97
C ALA A 139 -1.98 7.89 -9.86
N ASN A 140 -1.31 8.35 -8.80
CA ASN A 140 -1.94 9.08 -7.71
C ASN A 140 -2.63 10.36 -8.23
N ALA A 141 -1.93 11.16 -9.04
CA ALA A 141 -2.48 12.38 -9.61
C ALA A 141 -3.74 12.11 -10.47
N LEU A 142 -3.72 11.05 -11.29
CA LEU A 142 -4.86 10.64 -12.11
C LEU A 142 -6.06 10.18 -11.26
N LEU A 143 -5.81 9.40 -10.21
CA LEU A 143 -6.85 8.92 -9.30
C LEU A 143 -7.45 10.06 -8.49
N ASP A 144 -6.63 10.99 -8.02
CA ASP A 144 -7.08 12.16 -7.26
C ASP A 144 -7.94 13.08 -8.14
N ALA A 145 -7.55 13.29 -9.41
CA ALA A 145 -8.37 14.01 -10.38
C ALA A 145 -9.72 13.30 -10.64
N ALA A 146 -9.72 11.97 -10.81
CA ALA A 146 -10.94 11.21 -11.00
C ALA A 146 -11.88 11.31 -9.79
N ILE A 147 -11.35 11.24 -8.56
CA ILE A 147 -12.13 11.38 -7.32
C ILE A 147 -12.81 12.75 -7.27
N LEU A 148 -12.10 13.82 -7.64
CA LEU A 148 -12.68 15.17 -7.67
C LEU A 148 -13.83 15.27 -8.67
N LEU A 149 -13.69 14.65 -9.84
CA LEU A 149 -14.74 14.62 -10.86
C LEU A 149 -15.98 13.83 -10.43
N THR A 150 -15.83 12.75 -9.65
CA THR A 150 -16.99 11.98 -9.13
C THR A 150 -17.84 12.76 -8.11
N HIS A 151 -17.33 13.87 -7.57
CA HIS A 151 -18.05 14.72 -6.63
C HIS A 151 -18.65 15.99 -7.24
N ALA A 152 -18.37 16.26 -8.53
CA ALA A 152 -18.93 17.36 -9.28
C ALA A 152 -20.25 16.96 -9.94
#